data_AF-A0A2E4EGA0-F1
#
_entry.id   AF-A0A2E4EGA0-F1
#
_cell.length_a   1.000
_cell.length_b   1.000
_cell.length_c   1.000
_cell.angle_alpha   90.00
_cell.angle_beta   90.00
_cell.angle_gamma   90.00
#
_symmetry.space_group_name_H-M   'P 1'
#
loop_
_entity.id
_entity.type
_entity.pdbx_description
1 polymer ?
#
loop_
_entity_poly.entity_id
_entity_poly.type
_entity_poly.pdbx_seq_one_letter_code
_entity_poly.pdbx_strand_id
1 'polypeptide(L)' 'MGRPPTRPKALKDGYYIEVRNKGTKSGVKIRRDSEKQMNDAVNEYRRTKEVTILGESKKGKFLNPAIQVK' A
#
# COMPACT_ATOMS: atom_id res chain seq x y z
N MET A 1 24.23 25.32 6.09
CA MET A 1 23.07 24.56 5.57
C MET A 1 23.32 23.08 5.85
N GLY A 2 22.60 22.49 6.82
CA GLY A 2 22.86 21.13 7.31
C GLY A 2 22.49 20.04 6.31
N ARG A 3 23.17 18.88 6.39
CA ARG A 3 22.93 17.72 5.51
C ARG A 3 21.45 17.30 5.63
N PRO A 4 20.74 17.07 4.51
CA PRO A 4 19.37 16.60 4.57
C PRO A 4 19.29 15.28 5.37
N PRO A 5 18.21 15.09 6.16
CA PRO A 5 18.05 13.88 6.96
C PRO A 5 18.05 12.63 6.09
N THR A 6 18.91 11.67 6.42
CA THR A 6 19.12 10.42 5.66
C THR A 6 18.16 9.30 6.07
N ARG A 7 17.27 9.54 7.05
CA ARG A 7 16.35 8.52 7.56
C ARG A 7 15.17 8.35 6.59
N PRO A 8 14.78 7.11 6.25
CA PRO A 8 13.60 6.87 5.44
C PRO A 8 12.37 7.44 6.14
N LYS A 9 11.53 8.14 5.38
CA LYS A 9 10.28 8.70 5.89
C LYS A 9 9.35 7.55 6.26
N ALA A 10 8.84 7.57 7.50
CA ALA A 10 7.84 6.61 7.93
C ALA A 10 6.59 6.69 7.04
N LEU A 11 5.91 5.55 6.88
CA LEU A 11 4.60 5.52 6.24
C LEU A 11 3.63 6.38 7.05
N LYS A 12 2.75 7.09 6.34
CA LYS A 12 1.66 7.83 6.96
C LYS A 12 0.60 6.85 7.45
N ASP A 13 -0.17 7.27 8.43
CA ASP A 13 -1.29 6.47 8.91
C ASP A 13 -2.37 6.34 7.82
N GLY A 14 -2.94 5.15 7.66
CA GLY A 14 -3.98 4.87 6.67
C GLY A 14 -3.90 3.45 6.10
N TYR A 15 -4.76 3.15 5.13
CA TYR A 15 -4.89 1.83 4.52
C TYR A 15 -4.09 1.76 3.23
N TYR A 16 -3.34 0.68 3.05
CA TYR A 16 -2.46 0.51 1.90
C TYR A 16 -2.82 -0.72 1.07
N ILE A 17 -2.71 -0.56 -0.24
CA ILE A 17 -2.65 -1.66 -1.22
C ILE A 17 -1.36 -1.53 -2.01
N GLU A 18 -0.78 -2.64 -2.40
CA GLU A 18 0.28 -2.72 -3.38
C GLU A 18 -0.30 -3.22 -4.69
N VAL A 19 -0.11 -2.45 -5.75
CA VAL A 19 -0.62 -2.76 -7.09
C VAL A 19 0.58 -2.97 -8.00
N ARG A 20 0.63 -4.13 -8.67
CA ARG A 20 1.71 -4.48 -9.58
C ARG A 20 1.20 -4.98 -10.92
N ASN A 21 1.99 -4.81 -11.96
CA ASN A 21 1.68 -5.40 -13.26
C ASN A 21 1.93 -6.92 -13.20
N LYS A 22 1.15 -7.70 -13.96
CA LYS A 22 1.33 -9.16 -14.05
C LYS A 22 2.75 -9.48 -14.50
N GLY A 23 3.44 -10.36 -13.76
CA GLY A 23 4.82 -10.76 -14.05
C GLY A 23 5.91 -9.81 -13.55
N THR A 24 5.56 -8.70 -12.87
CA THR A 24 6.54 -7.78 -12.28
C THR A 24 6.80 -8.08 -10.81
N LYS A 25 8.06 -7.93 -10.38
CA LYS A 25 8.47 -8.16 -8.99
C LYS A 25 8.20 -6.95 -8.06
N SER A 26 8.00 -5.77 -8.64
CA SER A 26 7.80 -4.52 -7.90
C SER A 26 6.42 -3.93 -8.16
N GLY A 27 5.75 -3.50 -7.10
CA GLY A 27 4.48 -2.79 -7.15
C GLY A 27 4.58 -1.35 -6.64
N VAL A 28 3.50 -0.60 -6.83
CA VAL A 28 3.31 0.74 -6.26
C VAL A 28 2.35 0.63 -5.08
N LYS A 29 2.72 1.25 -3.95
CA LYS A 29 1.86 1.32 -2.76
C LYS A 29 0.94 2.53 -2.85
N ILE A 30 -0.36 2.28 -2.81
CA ILE A 30 -1.41 3.29 -2.81
C ILE A 30 -1.96 3.41 -1.40
N ARG A 31 -1.93 4.63 -0.84
CA ARG A 31 -2.53 4.97 0.46
C ARG A 31 -3.96 5.46 0.27
N ARG A 32 -4.86 5.00 1.13
CA ARG A 32 -6.23 5.50 1.31
C ARG A 32 -6.47 5.85 2.77
N ASP A 33 -7.40 6.75 3.01
CA ASP A 33 -7.71 7.21 4.37
C ASP A 33 -8.67 6.27 5.10
N SER A 34 -9.49 5.49 4.37
CA SER A 34 -10.42 4.51 4.96
C SER A 34 -10.34 3.13 4.31
N GLU A 35 -10.76 2.11 5.05
CA GLU A 35 -10.84 0.73 4.58
C GLU A 35 -11.79 0.58 3.38
N LYS A 36 -12.91 1.31 3.39
CA LYS A 36 -13.87 1.30 2.28
C LYS A 36 -13.24 1.79 0.98
N GLN A 37 -12.52 2.92 1.02
CA GLN A 37 -11.81 3.44 -0.15
C GLN A 37 -10.69 2.49 -0.62
N MET A 38 -10.06 1.78 0.32
CA MET A 38 -9.08 0.75 0.00
C MET A 38 -9.74 -0.40 -0.76
N ASN A 39 -10.86 -0.92 -0.27
CA ASN A 39 -11.61 -1.99 -0.93
C ASN A 39 -12.16 -1.59 -2.31
N ASP A 40 -12.63 -0.35 -2.46
CA ASP A 40 -13.04 0.19 -3.76
C ASP A 40 -11.86 0.21 -4.74
N ALA A 41 -10.68 0.65 -4.29
CA ALA A 41 -9.47 0.62 -5.11
C ALA A 41 -9.02 -0.81 -5.45
N VAL A 42 -9.13 -1.76 -4.52
CA VAL A 42 -8.88 -3.19 -4.81
C VAL A 42 -9.78 -3.67 -5.94
N ASN A 43 -11.08 -3.37 -5.87
CA ASN A 43 -12.06 -3.77 -6.86
C ASN A 43 -11.80 -3.18 -8.25
N GLU A 44 -11.27 -1.97 -8.31
CA GLU A 44 -10.87 -1.29 -9.53
C GLU A 44 -9.61 -1.93 -10.13
N TYR A 45 -8.53 -2.02 -9.34
CA TYR A 45 -7.22 -2.46 -9.83
C TYR A 45 -7.15 -3.97 -10.12
N ARG A 46 -7.91 -4.82 -9.40
CA ARG A 46 -7.91 -6.28 -9.61
C ARG A 46 -8.33 -6.68 -11.03
N ARG A 47 -9.05 -5.82 -11.75
CA ARG A 47 -9.49 -6.07 -13.13
C ARG A 47 -8.32 -6.22 -14.09
N THR A 48 -7.23 -5.50 -13.86
CA THR A 48 -6.10 -5.40 -14.81
C THR A 48 -4.75 -5.76 -14.19
N LYS A 49 -4.61 -5.63 -12.87
CA LYS A 49 -3.35 -5.73 -12.14
C LYS A 49 -3.45 -6.75 -11.00
N GLU A 50 -2.30 -7.20 -10.52
CA GLU A 50 -2.24 -8.00 -9.29
C GLU A 50 -2.23 -7.04 -8.10
N VAL A 51 -3.12 -7.29 -7.14
CA VAL A 51 -3.32 -6.42 -5.97
C VAL A 51 -3.04 -7.19 -4.69
N THR A 52 -2.17 -6.64 -3.85
CA THR A 52 -1.89 -7.14 -2.51
C THR A 52 -2.39 -6.12 -1.49
N ILE A 53 -3.30 -6.52 -0.62
CA ILE A 53 -3.75 -5.69 0.50
C ILE A 53 -2.67 -5.73 1.57
N LEU A 54 -2.09 -4.57 1.90
CA LEU A 54 -1.13 -4.44 3.00
C LEU A 54 -1.82 -4.12 4.34
N GLY A 55 -3.05 -3.61 4.29
CA GLY A 55 -3.86 -3.30 5.45
C GLY A 55 -3.58 -1.91 6.04
N GLU A 56 -4.01 -1.70 7.29
CA GLU A 56 -3.82 -0.46 8.01
C GLU A 56 -2.36 -0.30 8.46
N SER A 57 -1.77 0.83 8.11
CA SER A 57 -0.51 1.32 8.68
C SER A 57 -0.81 2.33 9.77
N LYS A 58 -0.23 2.12 10.95
CA LYS A 58 -0.30 3.04 12.10
C LYS A 58 1.09 3.22 12.69
N LYS A 59 1.50 4.48 12.86
CA LYS A 59 2.87 4.87 13.27
C LYS A 59 3.96 4.21 12.41
N GLY A 60 3.68 4.06 11.11
CA GLY A 60 4.62 3.49 10.15
C GLY A 60 4.76 1.97 10.18
N LYS A 61 3.92 1.23 10.92
CA LYS A 61 3.89 -0.24 10.96
C LYS A 61 2.54 -0.76 10.47
N PHE A 62 2.53 -1.87 9.75
CA PHE A 62 1.30 -2.55 9.38
C PHE A 62 0.78 -3.36 10.55
N LEU A 63 -0.51 -3.21 10.85
CA LEU A 63 -1.16 -3.95 11.93
C LEU A 63 -1.64 -5.33 11.47
N ASN A 64 -1.93 -5.47 10.18
CA ASN A 64 -2.53 -6.66 9.61
C ASN A 64 -1.54 -7.40 8.70
N PRO A 65 -1.65 -8.74 8.57
CA PRO A 65 -0.89 -9.50 7.59
C PRO A 65 -1.33 -9.11 6.17
N ALA A 66 -0.37 -9.08 5.24
CA ALA A 66 -0.66 -8.77 3.84
C ALA A 66 -1.43 -9.93 3.18
N ILE A 67 -2.53 -9.60 2.50
CA ILE A 67 -3.40 -10.58 1.83
C ILE A 67 -3.31 -10.35 0.31
N GLN A 68 -2.95 -11.38 -0.44
CA GLN A 68 -2.99 -11.33 -1.90
C GLN A 68 -4.42 -11.57 -2.38
N VAL A 69 -4.93 -10.65 -3.20
CA VAL A 69 -6.22 -10.77 -3.86
C VAL A 69 -5.94 -11.28 -5.26
N LYS A 70 -6.34 -12.54 -5.52
CA LYS A 70 -6.23 -13.16 -6.86
C LYS A 70 -7.33 -12.65 -7.79
#